data_AF-A0AAD7MQH7-F1
#
_entry.id   AF-A0AAD7MQH7-F1
#
_cell.length_a   1.000
_cell.length_b   1.000
_cell.length_c   1.000
_cell.angle_alpha   90.00
_cell.angle_beta   90.00
_cell.angle_gamma   90.00
#
_symmetry.space_group_name_H-M   'P 1'
#
loop_
_entity.id
_entity.type
_entity.pdbx_description
1 polymer ?
#
loop_
_entity_poly.entity_id
_entity_poly.type
_entity_poly.pdbx_seq_one_letter_code
_entity_poly.pdbx_strand_id
1 'polypeptide(L)'
;MESIAHEGTALLAQPALASSPRTPLPKFQLAIIMLVQVCEPLASQSIYPYINQLVSELDITGGDEKKVGYYAGLESLFFLTEALTVLQWSRASDRVGRKPILLLGLIGTSISMLLFGLSRTFWALVASRCLTGLLNGNIGVMKSAMGDMTDPSNRAEGFAYIPVVWDAGAALGPLVGGFLACPHEHFPRWFSAQFWREFPYFLPCLATGGFVIATCVVVLVFFKEPIHSKKGDATATFPGEPTRSLSPQRSGPLPLRALLTFRVLISIANYVGVAFLYITLSALLPLFLAMPIPIGGVGLPPAKIGLVLSAYSAATALFQICFCARLIQRFGATRVFIGGISTSVLVFALFPVMSVIAKRDGVTPVVWVLIACVLGLGALLDTAFAAIFMFLTVAAPASSRGTVNGLAQTVVSAAKAFGPALATSLFSLSVEKNLLNGYAVYAILIGISLLALVVGNQLPAEVWEEADQ
;
A
#
# COMPACT_ATOMS: atom_id res chain seq x y z
N MET A 1 73.90 -14.87 -11.05
CA MET A 1 73.13 -14.39 -12.22
C MET A 1 71.97 -15.34 -12.35
N GLU A 2 70.92 -15.09 -11.56
CA GLU A 2 69.63 -14.53 -12.01
C GLU A 2 68.76 -15.64 -12.62
N SER A 3 67.49 -15.87 -12.28
CA SER A 3 66.59 -15.45 -11.22
C SER A 3 65.39 -16.40 -11.39
N ILE A 4 65.18 -17.33 -10.46
CA ILE A 4 63.95 -18.13 -10.37
C ILE A 4 63.07 -17.41 -9.38
N ALA A 5 62.10 -16.61 -9.85
CA ALA A 5 61.00 -16.11 -9.03
C ALA A 5 59.88 -15.47 -9.88
N HIS A 6 58.64 -15.79 -9.50
CA HIS A 6 57.37 -15.12 -9.83
C HIS A 6 56.67 -15.45 -11.15
N GLU A 7 56.03 -16.62 -11.17
CA GLU A 7 54.82 -16.89 -11.97
C GLU A 7 53.54 -16.75 -11.13
N GLY A 8 53.56 -15.85 -10.15
CA GLY A 8 52.42 -15.52 -9.31
C GLY A 8 52.31 -14.01 -9.17
N THR A 9 51.09 -13.49 -9.25
CA THR A 9 50.69 -12.10 -8.95
C THR A 9 50.59 -11.13 -10.15
N ALA A 10 49.75 -11.45 -11.13
CA ALA A 10 49.09 -10.46 -12.00
C ALA A 10 47.59 -10.28 -11.64
N LEU A 11 47.24 -10.53 -10.37
CA LEU A 11 45.93 -10.27 -9.77
C LEU A 11 45.99 -9.05 -8.84
N LEU A 12 46.67 -7.97 -9.27
CA LEU A 12 46.69 -6.72 -8.53
C LEU A 12 45.75 -5.70 -9.14
N ALA A 13 44.79 -5.34 -8.31
CA ALA A 13 44.03 -4.10 -8.30
C ALA A 13 43.07 -3.90 -9.48
N GLN A 14 41.91 -4.57 -9.41
CA GLN A 14 40.69 -3.82 -9.69
C GLN A 14 40.71 -2.61 -8.73
N PRO A 15 40.68 -1.37 -9.24
CA PRO A 15 40.59 -0.22 -8.36
C PRO A 15 39.35 -0.44 -7.49
N ALA A 16 39.55 -0.43 -6.17
CA ALA A 16 38.48 -0.44 -5.21
C ALA A 16 37.38 0.50 -5.74
N LEU A 17 36.21 -0.06 -6.04
CA LEU A 17 35.04 0.64 -6.55
C LEU A 17 34.92 1.95 -5.79
N ALA A 18 35.35 3.05 -6.41
CA ALA A 18 35.12 4.38 -5.87
C ALA A 18 33.62 4.46 -5.70
N SER A 19 33.15 4.56 -4.45
CA SER A 19 31.73 4.67 -4.14
C SER A 19 31.18 5.80 -5.00
N SER A 20 30.40 5.46 -6.04
CA SER A 20 29.86 6.44 -6.96
C SER A 20 29.18 7.54 -6.14
N PRO A 21 29.49 8.82 -6.40
CA PRO A 21 28.93 9.92 -5.62
C PRO A 21 27.41 9.82 -5.65
N ARG A 22 26.76 9.91 -4.47
CA ARG A 22 25.31 9.82 -4.33
C ARG A 22 24.64 10.81 -5.27
N THR A 23 23.81 10.30 -6.17
CA THR A 23 23.02 11.12 -7.09
C THR A 23 21.85 11.76 -6.32
N PRO A 24 21.67 13.08 -6.43
CA PRO A 24 20.58 13.75 -5.73
C PRO A 24 19.23 13.34 -6.32
N LEU A 25 18.28 13.00 -5.44
CA LEU A 25 16.91 12.69 -5.84
C LEU A 25 16.25 13.90 -6.51
N PRO A 26 15.42 13.71 -7.56
CA PRO A 26 14.62 14.77 -8.16
C PRO A 26 13.45 15.15 -7.23
N LYS A 27 13.76 15.82 -6.11
CA LYS A 27 12.85 16.09 -4.99
C LYS A 27 11.50 16.67 -5.42
N PHE A 28 11.49 17.56 -6.39
CA PHE A 28 10.26 18.18 -6.90
C PHE A 28 9.35 17.18 -7.63
N GLN A 29 9.91 16.36 -8.54
CA GLN A 29 9.12 15.33 -9.24
C GLN A 29 8.68 14.23 -8.27
N LEU A 30 9.54 13.88 -7.31
CA LEU A 30 9.22 12.92 -6.26
C LEU A 30 8.03 13.42 -5.43
N ALA A 31 8.06 14.69 -5.00
CA ALA A 31 6.97 15.29 -4.23
C ALA A 31 5.63 15.28 -5.00
N ILE A 32 5.65 15.43 -6.33
CA ILE A 32 4.45 15.32 -7.15
C ILE A 32 3.91 13.88 -7.12
N ILE A 33 4.75 12.86 -7.29
CA ILE A 33 4.32 11.46 -7.20
C ILE A 33 3.80 11.13 -5.80
N MET A 34 4.46 11.63 -4.75
CA MET A 34 3.97 11.49 -3.38
C MET A 34 2.60 12.16 -3.20
N LEU A 35 2.37 13.34 -3.80
CA LEU A 35 1.07 14.00 -3.74
C LEU A 35 -0.02 13.16 -4.41
N VAL A 36 0.26 12.59 -5.59
CA VAL A 36 -0.65 11.64 -6.27
C VAL A 36 -0.94 10.44 -5.37
N GLN A 37 0.08 9.96 -4.66
CA GLN A 37 -0.07 8.80 -3.78
C GLN A 37 -0.89 9.10 -2.52
N VAL A 38 -0.94 10.35 -2.03
CA VAL A 38 -1.85 10.75 -0.91
C VAL A 38 -3.32 10.63 -1.33
N CYS A 39 -3.66 10.94 -2.59
CA CYS A 39 -5.03 11.04 -3.08
C CYS A 39 -5.86 9.77 -2.85
N GLU A 40 -5.24 8.61 -3.02
CA GLU A 40 -5.92 7.32 -2.96
C GLU A 40 -6.30 6.87 -1.55
N PRO A 41 -5.36 6.75 -0.59
CA PRO A 41 -5.72 6.48 0.80
C PRO A 41 -6.62 7.57 1.35
N LEU A 42 -6.47 8.85 0.96
CA LEU A 42 -7.41 9.91 1.34
C LEU A 42 -8.84 9.60 0.86
N ALA A 43 -9.01 9.25 -0.43
CA ALA A 43 -10.31 8.97 -1.03
C ALA A 43 -10.97 7.69 -0.55
N SER A 44 -10.19 6.65 -0.24
CA SER A 44 -10.72 5.42 0.38
C SER A 44 -11.05 5.65 1.85
N GLN A 45 -10.15 6.29 2.61
CA GLN A 45 -10.26 6.37 4.06
C GLN A 45 -11.23 7.45 4.54
N SER A 46 -11.56 8.44 3.70
CA SER A 46 -12.56 9.45 4.04
C SER A 46 -13.96 8.89 4.24
N ILE A 47 -14.22 7.65 3.86
CA ILE A 47 -15.58 7.10 3.77
C ILE A 47 -15.92 6.27 5.00
N TYR A 48 -14.92 5.66 5.64
CA TYR A 48 -15.10 4.86 6.85
C TYR A 48 -15.88 5.54 7.99
N PRO A 49 -15.71 6.84 8.29
CA PRO A 49 -16.41 7.46 9.41
C PRO A 49 -17.94 7.44 9.27
N TYR A 50 -18.45 7.43 8.04
CA TYR A 50 -19.88 7.61 7.80
C TYR A 50 -20.51 6.50 6.94
N ILE A 51 -19.74 5.55 6.40
CA ILE A 51 -20.28 4.49 5.53
C ILE A 51 -21.38 3.66 6.21
N ASN A 52 -21.22 3.33 7.48
CA ASN A 52 -22.21 2.55 8.22
C ASN A 52 -23.50 3.35 8.44
N GLN A 53 -23.38 4.64 8.74
CA GLN A 53 -24.53 5.53 8.90
C GLN A 53 -25.25 5.73 7.56
N LEU A 54 -24.50 6.01 6.48
CA LEU A 54 -25.03 6.11 5.13
C LEU A 54 -25.79 4.84 4.72
N VAL A 55 -25.25 3.65 4.98
CA VAL A 55 -25.93 2.37 4.68
C VAL A 55 -27.19 2.19 5.52
N SER A 56 -27.19 2.64 6.78
CA SER A 56 -28.35 2.56 7.67
C SER A 56 -29.48 3.51 7.26
N GLU A 57 -29.15 4.68 6.70
CA GLU A 57 -30.12 5.68 6.23
C GLU A 57 -30.76 5.29 4.88
N LEU A 58 -30.17 4.35 4.15
CA LEU A 58 -30.76 3.81 2.93
C LEU A 58 -31.82 2.75 3.25
N ASP A 59 -32.93 2.78 2.49
CA ASP A 59 -34.12 1.94 2.68
C ASP A 59 -33.93 0.41 2.40
N ILE A 60 -32.68 -0.05 2.36
CA ILE A 60 -32.28 -1.41 1.98
C ILE A 60 -32.15 -2.31 3.21
N THR A 61 -31.84 -1.73 4.37
CA THR A 61 -31.72 -2.47 5.64
C THR A 61 -33.09 -2.74 6.25
N GLY A 62 -34.13 -2.01 5.83
CA GLY A 62 -35.47 -2.07 6.42
C GLY A 62 -35.47 -1.72 7.91
N GLY A 63 -34.47 -0.95 8.38
CA GLY A 63 -34.25 -0.62 9.78
C GLY A 63 -33.52 -1.68 10.61
N ASP A 64 -33.02 -2.76 9.98
CA ASP A 64 -32.26 -3.80 10.69
C ASP A 64 -30.76 -3.47 10.76
N GLU A 65 -30.32 -2.96 11.90
CA GLU A 65 -28.91 -2.62 12.17
C GLU A 65 -27.95 -3.79 11.99
N LYS A 66 -28.41 -5.05 12.12
CA LYS A 66 -27.57 -6.23 11.93
C LYS A 66 -27.17 -6.43 10.46
N LYS A 67 -27.96 -5.93 9.52
CA LYS A 67 -27.66 -6.02 8.08
C LYS A 67 -26.67 -4.97 7.61
N VAL A 68 -26.48 -3.87 8.35
CA VAL A 68 -25.53 -2.80 8.01
C VAL A 68 -24.12 -3.35 7.83
N GLY A 69 -23.70 -4.26 8.72
CA GLY A 69 -22.37 -4.91 8.63
C GLY A 69 -22.18 -5.78 7.37
N TYR A 70 -23.24 -6.38 6.83
CA TYR A 70 -23.18 -7.17 5.59
C TYR A 70 -22.94 -6.26 4.38
N TYR A 71 -23.61 -5.10 4.36
CA TYR A 71 -23.47 -4.10 3.30
C TYR A 71 -22.25 -3.18 3.48
N ALA A 72 -21.63 -3.15 4.67
CA ALA A 72 -20.37 -2.43 4.90
C ALA A 72 -19.19 -3.01 4.09
N GLY A 73 -19.33 -4.21 3.51
CA GLY A 73 -18.37 -4.84 2.59
C GLY A 73 -18.20 -4.13 1.23
N LEU A 74 -18.83 -2.96 1.02
CA LEU A 74 -18.66 -2.13 -0.18
C LEU A 74 -17.19 -1.81 -0.50
N GLU A 75 -16.33 -1.71 0.52
CA GLU A 75 -14.89 -1.47 0.32
C GLU A 75 -14.19 -2.63 -0.40
N SER A 76 -14.67 -3.88 -0.25
CA SER A 76 -14.10 -5.02 -0.99
C SER A 76 -14.33 -4.92 -2.50
N LEU A 77 -15.39 -4.23 -2.95
CA LEU A 77 -15.66 -4.03 -4.38
C LEU A 77 -14.64 -3.11 -5.05
N PHE A 78 -14.12 -2.13 -4.32
CA PHE A 78 -13.05 -1.27 -4.80
C PHE A 78 -11.81 -2.11 -5.14
N PHE A 79 -11.32 -2.92 -4.19
CA PHE A 79 -10.16 -3.78 -4.41
C PHE A 79 -10.40 -4.87 -5.47
N LEU A 80 -11.62 -5.42 -5.54
CA LEU A 80 -11.97 -6.43 -6.54
C LEU A 80 -11.91 -5.85 -7.97
N THR A 81 -12.49 -4.66 -8.18
CA THR A 81 -12.47 -4.00 -9.49
C THR A 81 -11.10 -3.44 -9.87
N GLU A 82 -10.32 -2.98 -8.88
CA GLU A 82 -8.90 -2.62 -9.05
C GLU A 82 -8.10 -3.84 -9.54
N ALA A 83 -8.29 -5.02 -8.91
CA ALA A 83 -7.56 -6.23 -9.30
C ALA A 83 -7.76 -6.59 -10.79
N LEU A 84 -8.96 -6.36 -11.33
CA LEU A 84 -9.32 -6.65 -12.72
C LEU A 84 -8.69 -5.69 -13.74
N THR A 85 -8.33 -4.46 -13.34
CA THR A 85 -7.95 -3.37 -14.26
C THR A 85 -6.55 -2.83 -14.06
N VAL A 86 -5.95 -2.98 -12.88
CA VAL A 86 -4.65 -2.38 -12.55
C VAL A 86 -3.51 -2.90 -13.42
N LEU A 87 -3.55 -4.18 -13.81
CA LEU A 87 -2.58 -4.74 -14.75
C LEU A 87 -2.65 -4.06 -16.12
N GLN A 88 -3.86 -3.80 -16.61
CA GLN A 88 -4.12 -3.20 -17.92
C GLN A 88 -3.63 -1.75 -17.93
N TRP A 89 -3.95 -0.98 -16.89
CA TRP A 89 -3.45 0.38 -16.73
C TRP A 89 -1.93 0.46 -16.59
N SER A 90 -1.35 -0.43 -15.78
CA SER A 90 0.10 -0.42 -15.57
C SER A 90 0.85 -0.86 -16.83
N ARG A 91 0.34 -1.84 -17.60
CA ARG A 91 0.86 -2.21 -18.93
C ARG A 91 0.70 -1.10 -19.96
N ALA A 92 -0.44 -0.41 -19.95
CA ALA A 92 -0.67 0.73 -20.84
C ALA A 92 0.34 1.85 -20.55
N SER A 93 0.69 2.07 -19.28
CA SER A 93 1.68 3.07 -18.89
C SER A 93 3.10 2.77 -19.39
N ASP A 94 3.47 1.49 -19.59
CA ASP A 94 4.76 1.12 -20.20
C ASP A 94 4.84 1.52 -21.70
N ARG A 95 3.70 1.69 -22.37
CA ARG A 95 3.64 2.00 -23.81
C ARG A 95 3.33 3.46 -24.10
N VAL A 96 2.39 4.02 -23.35
CA VAL A 96 1.86 5.38 -23.54
C VAL A 96 2.64 6.42 -22.72
N GLY A 97 3.34 5.96 -21.68
CA GLY A 97 3.96 6.81 -20.67
C GLY A 97 3.16 6.82 -19.35
N ARG A 98 3.82 7.23 -18.27
CA ARG A 98 3.29 7.28 -16.91
C ARG A 98 2.28 8.42 -16.76
N LYS A 99 2.59 9.63 -17.27
CA LYS A 99 1.80 10.85 -17.06
C LYS A 99 0.33 10.73 -17.54
N PRO A 100 0.02 10.27 -18.77
CA PRO A 100 -1.37 10.22 -19.23
C PRO A 100 -2.24 9.27 -18.42
N ILE A 101 -1.67 8.13 -17.99
CA ILE A 101 -2.39 7.13 -17.21
C ILE A 101 -2.66 7.64 -15.78
N LEU A 102 -1.68 8.32 -15.15
CA LEU A 102 -1.88 8.95 -13.84
C LEU A 102 -3.00 10.00 -13.86
N LEU A 103 -3.05 10.84 -14.90
CA LEU A 103 -4.09 11.86 -15.06
C LEU A 103 -5.48 11.25 -15.22
N LEU A 104 -5.60 10.21 -16.05
CA LEU A 104 -6.87 9.51 -16.26
C LEU A 104 -7.37 8.87 -14.96
N GLY A 105 -6.48 8.26 -14.20
CA GLY A 105 -6.83 7.66 -12.90
C GLY A 105 -7.29 8.71 -11.89
N LEU A 106 -6.59 9.85 -11.77
CA LEU A 106 -6.99 10.95 -10.88
C LEU A 106 -8.37 11.53 -11.25
N ILE A 107 -8.62 11.78 -12.54
CA ILE A 107 -9.93 12.26 -13.02
C ILE A 107 -11.01 11.23 -12.67
N GLY A 108 -10.75 9.94 -12.92
CA GLY A 108 -11.65 8.85 -12.58
C GLY A 108 -11.98 8.81 -11.09
N THR A 109 -10.97 8.85 -10.22
CA THR A 109 -11.15 8.89 -8.76
C THR A 109 -11.98 10.09 -8.32
N SER A 110 -11.75 11.28 -8.88
CA SER A 110 -12.54 12.45 -8.54
C SER A 110 -14.00 12.32 -8.97
N ILE A 111 -14.26 11.86 -10.20
CA ILE A 111 -15.63 11.67 -10.70
C ILE A 111 -16.37 10.67 -9.82
N SER A 112 -15.73 9.54 -9.51
CA SER A 112 -16.32 8.51 -8.64
C SER A 112 -16.61 9.02 -7.23
N MET A 113 -15.75 9.89 -6.66
CA MET A 113 -16.01 10.51 -5.35
C MET A 113 -17.23 11.42 -5.39
N LEU A 114 -17.37 12.26 -6.42
CA LEU A 114 -18.54 13.14 -6.56
C LEU A 114 -19.83 12.32 -6.76
N LEU A 115 -19.78 11.27 -7.58
CA LEU A 115 -20.92 10.36 -7.79
C LEU A 115 -21.32 9.64 -6.51
N PHE A 116 -20.35 9.20 -5.69
CA PHE A 116 -20.63 8.58 -4.40
C PHE A 116 -21.34 9.54 -3.44
N GLY A 117 -20.87 10.79 -3.34
CA GLY A 117 -21.51 11.80 -2.48
C GLY A 117 -22.93 12.20 -2.93
N LEU A 118 -23.24 12.06 -4.22
CA LEU A 118 -24.56 12.30 -4.81
C LEU A 118 -25.45 11.05 -4.84
N SER A 119 -24.99 9.92 -4.34
CA SER A 119 -25.73 8.66 -4.41
C SER A 119 -26.79 8.56 -3.32
N ARG A 120 -28.00 8.18 -3.71
CA ARG A 120 -29.16 7.96 -2.81
C ARG A 120 -29.70 6.53 -2.84
N THR A 121 -29.04 5.66 -3.59
CA THR A 121 -29.40 4.25 -3.69
C THR A 121 -28.16 3.41 -3.47
N PHE A 122 -28.34 2.23 -2.88
CA PHE A 122 -27.26 1.27 -2.66
C PHE A 122 -26.49 0.97 -3.96
N TRP A 123 -27.22 0.76 -5.05
CA TRP A 123 -26.63 0.41 -6.33
C TRP A 123 -25.82 1.56 -6.94
N ALA A 124 -26.18 2.82 -6.67
CA ALA A 124 -25.36 3.96 -7.07
C ALA A 124 -24.05 4.03 -6.25
N LEU A 125 -24.08 3.68 -4.96
CA LEU A 125 -22.87 3.55 -4.13
C LEU A 125 -21.97 2.40 -4.61
N VAL A 126 -22.57 1.25 -4.92
CA VAL A 126 -21.87 0.10 -5.52
C VAL A 126 -21.22 0.50 -6.84
N ALA A 127 -21.96 1.15 -7.73
CA ALA A 127 -21.47 1.57 -9.04
C ALA A 127 -20.32 2.57 -8.92
N SER A 128 -20.43 3.56 -8.03
CA SER A 128 -19.35 4.54 -7.80
C SER A 128 -18.12 3.91 -7.15
N ARG A 129 -18.26 2.91 -6.26
CA ARG A 129 -17.14 2.11 -5.75
C ARG A 129 -16.41 1.31 -6.82
N CYS A 130 -17.17 0.59 -7.64
CA CYS A 130 -16.62 -0.13 -8.78
C CYS A 130 -15.94 0.82 -9.75
N LEU A 131 -16.52 1.99 -10.03
CA LEU A 131 -15.93 2.98 -10.92
C LEU A 131 -14.60 3.51 -10.39
N THR A 132 -14.49 3.77 -9.08
CA THR A 132 -13.19 4.12 -8.47
C THR A 132 -12.16 3.03 -8.72
N GLY A 133 -12.46 1.75 -8.45
CA GLY A 133 -11.49 0.68 -8.64
C GLY A 133 -11.13 0.43 -10.11
N LEU A 134 -12.10 0.50 -11.02
CA LEU A 134 -11.89 0.33 -12.47
C LEU A 134 -10.97 1.40 -13.08
N LEU A 135 -11.07 2.64 -12.59
CA LEU A 135 -10.29 3.77 -13.12
C LEU A 135 -8.99 4.00 -12.35
N ASN A 136 -8.84 3.45 -11.14
CA ASN A 136 -7.70 3.71 -10.28
C ASN A 136 -6.55 2.70 -10.47
N GLY A 137 -5.80 2.84 -11.57
CA GLY A 137 -4.56 2.10 -11.80
C GLY A 137 -3.30 2.75 -11.19
N ASN A 138 -3.45 3.80 -10.38
CA ASN A 138 -2.36 4.71 -10.05
C ASN A 138 -1.27 4.06 -9.20
N ILE A 139 -1.60 3.16 -8.25
CA ILE A 139 -0.59 2.48 -7.40
C ILE A 139 0.49 1.82 -8.25
N GLY A 140 0.09 1.04 -9.26
CA GLY A 140 1.03 0.31 -10.12
C GLY A 140 1.92 1.25 -10.93
N VAL A 141 1.33 2.31 -11.50
CA VAL A 141 2.04 3.29 -12.33
C VAL A 141 3.01 4.14 -11.51
N MET A 142 2.60 4.56 -10.30
CA MET A 142 3.44 5.35 -9.40
C MET A 142 4.68 4.58 -8.94
N LYS A 143 4.55 3.28 -8.61
CA LYS A 143 5.70 2.43 -8.27
C LYS A 143 6.70 2.34 -9.41
N SER A 144 6.22 2.26 -10.65
CA SER A 144 7.08 2.28 -11.82
C SER A 144 7.74 3.64 -12.02
N ALA A 145 6.98 4.74 -11.90
CA ALA A 145 7.53 6.09 -11.97
C ALA A 145 8.61 6.32 -10.88
N MET A 146 8.41 5.79 -9.67
CA MET A 146 9.42 5.80 -8.60
C MET A 146 10.70 5.07 -9.01
N GLY A 147 10.56 3.88 -9.57
CA GLY A 147 11.69 3.10 -10.10
C GLY A 147 12.42 3.80 -11.25
N ASP A 148 11.70 4.55 -12.07
CA ASP A 148 12.25 5.29 -13.21
C ASP A 148 12.99 6.57 -12.77
N MET A 149 12.75 7.05 -11.54
CA MET A 149 13.34 8.28 -10.97
C MET A 149 14.39 8.02 -9.89
N THR A 150 14.59 6.76 -9.52
CA THR A 150 15.54 6.34 -8.49
C THR A 150 16.62 5.44 -9.08
N ASP A 151 17.80 5.49 -8.48
CA ASP A 151 18.95 4.66 -8.83
C ASP A 151 19.45 3.91 -7.57
N PRO A 152 20.35 2.93 -7.72
CA PRO A 152 20.80 2.12 -6.59
C PRO A 152 21.31 2.93 -5.38
N SER A 153 21.84 4.15 -5.58
CA SER A 153 22.39 4.97 -4.50
C SER A 153 21.33 5.65 -3.63
N ASN A 154 20.14 5.93 -4.18
CA ASN A 154 19.08 6.70 -3.52
C ASN A 154 17.71 5.97 -3.44
N ARG A 155 17.60 4.77 -4.02
CA ARG A 155 16.39 3.94 -4.03
C ARG A 155 15.81 3.71 -2.63
N ALA A 156 16.67 3.42 -1.65
CA ALA A 156 16.24 3.21 -0.27
C ALA A 156 15.53 4.44 0.32
N GLU A 157 15.98 5.65 -0.02
CA GLU A 157 15.31 6.90 0.39
C GLU A 157 13.99 7.09 -0.36
N GLY A 158 13.97 6.90 -1.68
CA GLY A 158 12.77 7.08 -2.49
C GLY A 158 11.62 6.16 -2.07
N PHE A 159 11.89 4.86 -1.89
CA PHE A 159 10.88 3.87 -1.51
C PHE A 159 10.47 3.95 -0.04
N ALA A 160 11.30 4.52 0.85
CA ALA A 160 10.94 4.75 2.25
C ALA A 160 9.80 5.77 2.42
N TYR A 161 9.60 6.68 1.46
CA TYR A 161 8.50 7.65 1.48
C TYR A 161 7.15 7.06 1.08
N ILE A 162 7.11 5.92 0.39
CA ILE A 162 5.85 5.29 -0.04
C ILE A 162 4.93 4.95 1.15
N PRO A 163 5.38 4.24 2.20
CA PRO A 163 4.52 3.98 3.36
C PRO A 163 4.13 5.25 4.12
N VAL A 164 5.05 6.22 4.25
CA VAL A 164 4.78 7.53 4.87
C VAL A 164 3.54 8.19 4.28
N VAL A 165 3.48 8.23 2.95
CA VAL A 165 2.41 8.88 2.22
C VAL A 165 1.08 8.14 2.38
N TRP A 166 1.14 6.80 2.39
CA TRP A 166 -0.03 5.99 2.64
C TRP A 166 -0.64 6.29 4.01
N ASP A 167 0.19 6.30 5.05
CA ASP A 167 -0.22 6.58 6.43
C ASP A 167 -0.71 8.02 6.60
N ALA A 168 -0.09 8.99 5.93
CA ALA A 168 -0.53 10.37 5.93
C ALA A 168 -1.94 10.52 5.34
N GLY A 169 -2.21 9.89 4.18
CA GLY A 169 -3.54 9.88 3.59
C GLY A 169 -4.56 9.12 4.45
N ALA A 170 -4.15 8.02 5.08
CA ALA A 170 -5.00 7.25 5.99
C ALA A 170 -5.30 7.98 7.30
N ALA A 171 -4.43 8.86 7.77
CA ALA A 171 -4.69 9.75 8.90
C ALA A 171 -5.62 10.90 8.51
N LEU A 172 -5.42 11.52 7.34
CA LEU A 172 -6.21 12.65 6.87
C LEU A 172 -7.62 12.26 6.42
N GLY A 173 -7.80 11.07 5.84
CA GLY A 173 -9.08 10.59 5.32
C GLY A 173 -10.20 10.68 6.34
N PRO A 174 -10.13 9.97 7.48
CA PRO A 174 -11.18 9.98 8.49
C PRO A 174 -11.46 11.37 9.07
N LEU A 175 -10.45 12.25 9.15
CA LEU A 175 -10.61 13.63 9.60
C LEU A 175 -11.48 14.43 8.62
N VAL A 176 -11.17 14.36 7.33
CA VAL A 176 -11.97 15.03 6.28
C VAL A 176 -13.37 14.43 6.21
N GLY A 177 -13.47 13.11 6.27
CA GLY A 177 -14.72 12.35 6.20
C GLY A 177 -15.69 12.65 7.34
N GLY A 178 -15.20 12.54 8.57
CA GLY A 178 -16.03 12.70 9.77
C GLY A 178 -16.37 14.16 10.07
N PHE A 179 -15.42 15.09 9.92
CA PHE A 179 -15.64 16.49 10.27
C PHE A 179 -16.56 17.22 9.29
N LEU A 180 -16.53 16.85 7.99
CA LEU A 180 -17.36 17.48 6.97
C LEU A 180 -18.70 16.76 6.74
N ALA A 181 -18.92 15.59 7.35
CA ALA A 181 -20.20 14.89 7.27
C ALA A 181 -21.32 15.70 7.93
N CYS A 182 -22.55 15.55 7.41
CA CYS A 182 -23.75 16.23 7.89
C CYS A 182 -23.54 17.75 8.07
N PRO A 183 -23.12 18.49 7.03
CA PRO A 183 -22.75 19.90 7.16
C PRO A 183 -23.93 20.79 7.55
N HIS A 184 -25.16 20.35 7.23
CA HIS A 184 -26.37 21.05 7.66
C HIS A 184 -26.52 21.09 9.19
N GLU A 185 -26.08 20.04 9.88
CA GLU A 185 -26.17 19.91 11.34
C GLU A 185 -24.96 20.55 12.03
N HIS A 186 -23.75 20.30 11.52
CA HIS A 186 -22.51 20.80 12.12
C HIS A 186 -22.23 22.29 11.80
N PHE A 187 -22.66 22.77 10.63
CA PHE A 187 -22.37 24.12 10.14
C PHE A 187 -23.63 24.81 9.57
N PRO A 188 -24.71 24.96 10.36
CA PRO A 188 -26.02 25.42 9.87
C PRO A 188 -26.00 26.85 9.30
N ARG A 189 -25.05 27.69 9.75
CA ARG A 189 -24.90 29.07 9.27
C ARG A 189 -24.44 29.15 7.82
N TRP A 190 -23.65 28.18 7.35
CA TRP A 190 -23.05 28.18 6.01
C TRP A 190 -23.73 27.20 5.06
N PHE A 191 -24.34 26.13 5.59
CA PHE A 191 -24.92 25.03 4.80
C PHE A 191 -26.42 24.84 5.07
N SER A 192 -27.19 25.93 5.02
CA SER A 192 -28.64 25.93 5.30
C SER A 192 -29.52 25.40 4.17
N ALA A 193 -28.99 25.29 2.94
CA ALA A 193 -29.75 24.88 1.76
C ALA A 193 -30.26 23.43 1.87
N GLN A 194 -31.44 23.16 1.29
CA GLN A 194 -32.09 21.83 1.29
C GLN A 194 -31.20 20.74 0.68
N PHE A 195 -30.36 21.09 -0.29
CA PHE A 195 -29.39 20.17 -0.90
C PHE A 195 -28.50 19.46 0.13
N TRP A 196 -28.04 20.17 1.17
CA TRP A 196 -27.16 19.59 2.20
C TRP A 196 -27.89 18.67 3.18
N ARG A 197 -29.22 18.79 3.28
CA ARG A 197 -30.06 17.82 3.99
C ARG A 197 -30.30 16.57 3.16
N GLU A 198 -30.47 16.74 1.85
CA GLU A 198 -30.71 15.64 0.91
C GLU A 198 -29.43 14.85 0.60
N PHE A 199 -28.26 15.50 0.68
CA PHE A 199 -26.94 14.90 0.45
C PHE A 199 -25.96 15.22 1.60
N PRO A 200 -26.17 14.62 2.79
CA PRO A 200 -25.37 14.92 3.98
C PRO A 200 -23.89 14.55 3.85
N TYR A 201 -23.53 13.62 2.95
CA TYR A 201 -22.16 13.16 2.73
C TYR A 201 -21.51 13.72 1.46
N PHE A 202 -22.16 14.66 0.77
CA PHE A 202 -21.57 15.24 -0.44
C PHE A 202 -20.37 16.14 -0.15
N LEU A 203 -20.37 16.88 0.97
CA LEU A 203 -19.28 17.79 1.32
C LEU A 203 -17.92 17.09 1.52
N PRO A 204 -17.80 15.99 2.30
CA PRO A 204 -16.53 15.27 2.41
C PRO A 204 -16.05 14.70 1.07
N CYS A 205 -16.98 14.21 0.24
CA CYS A 205 -16.68 13.75 -1.11
C CYS A 205 -16.23 14.88 -2.05
N LEU A 206 -16.83 16.06 -1.94
CA LEU A 206 -16.45 17.25 -2.71
C LEU A 206 -15.06 17.75 -2.32
N ALA A 207 -14.77 17.82 -1.01
CA ALA A 207 -13.45 18.21 -0.52
C ALA A 207 -12.36 17.24 -1.01
N THR A 208 -12.62 15.94 -0.91
CA THR A 208 -11.68 14.90 -1.34
C THR A 208 -11.50 14.88 -2.85
N GLY A 209 -12.60 14.89 -3.63
CA GLY A 209 -12.55 14.98 -5.10
C GLY A 209 -11.87 16.27 -5.58
N GLY A 210 -12.13 17.40 -4.91
CA GLY A 210 -11.46 18.67 -5.17
C GLY A 210 -9.95 18.60 -4.96
N PHE A 211 -9.49 17.96 -3.89
CA PHE A 211 -8.06 17.71 -3.65
C PHE A 211 -7.44 16.82 -4.74
N VAL A 212 -8.15 15.78 -5.17
CA VAL A 212 -7.70 14.91 -6.27
C VAL A 212 -7.59 15.67 -7.59
N ILE A 213 -8.55 16.55 -7.92
CA ILE A 213 -8.49 17.40 -9.12
C ILE A 213 -7.38 18.43 -9.03
N ALA A 214 -7.19 19.07 -7.88
CA ALA A 214 -6.07 19.98 -7.68
C ALA A 214 -4.73 19.26 -7.91
N THR A 215 -4.59 18.03 -7.41
CA THR A 215 -3.43 17.17 -7.67
C THR A 215 -3.30 16.81 -9.15
N CYS A 216 -4.41 16.52 -9.84
CA CYS A 216 -4.44 16.28 -11.28
C CYS A 216 -3.90 17.49 -12.07
N VAL A 217 -4.27 18.71 -11.69
CA VAL A 217 -3.77 19.95 -12.30
C VAL A 217 -2.26 20.09 -12.06
N VAL A 218 -1.79 19.81 -10.84
CA VAL A 218 -0.36 19.82 -10.51
C VAL A 218 0.42 18.82 -11.38
N VAL A 219 -0.07 17.59 -11.55
CA VAL A 219 0.55 16.59 -12.43
C VAL A 219 0.54 17.06 -13.88
N LEU A 220 -0.57 17.63 -14.35
CA LEU A 220 -0.70 18.09 -15.73
C LEU A 220 0.36 19.15 -16.06
N VAL A 221 0.57 20.12 -15.17
CA VAL A 221 1.47 21.26 -15.39
C VAL A 221 2.93 20.91 -15.08
N PHE A 222 3.19 20.24 -13.95
CA PHE A 222 4.55 20.15 -13.39
C PHE A 222 5.20 18.77 -13.51
N PHE A 223 4.43 17.70 -13.64
CA PHE A 223 5.01 16.36 -13.78
C PHE A 223 5.64 16.19 -15.16
N LYS A 224 6.91 15.83 -15.16
CA LYS A 224 7.68 15.57 -16.38
C LYS A 224 7.82 14.07 -16.54
N GLU A 225 7.48 13.58 -17.73
CA GLU A 225 7.62 12.16 -18.06
C GLU A 225 9.09 11.74 -17.87
N PRO A 226 9.38 10.69 -17.08
CA PRO A 226 10.73 10.16 -16.97
C PRO A 226 11.19 9.75 -18.38
N ILE A 227 12.29 10.33 -18.85
CA ILE A 227 12.86 9.96 -20.14
C ILE A 227 13.29 8.51 -20.00
N HIS A 228 12.61 7.60 -20.71
CA HIS A 228 13.19 6.31 -21.02
C HIS A 228 14.47 6.62 -21.76
N SER A 229 15.62 6.50 -21.10
CA SER A 229 16.89 6.53 -21.79
C SER A 229 16.84 5.36 -22.77
N LYS A 230 16.48 5.65 -24.01
CA LYS A 230 17.10 4.99 -25.16
C LYS A 230 18.60 5.22 -24.93
N LYS A 231 19.24 4.35 -24.13
CA LYS A 231 20.68 4.16 -24.23
C LYS A 231 20.89 3.91 -25.72
N GLY A 232 21.55 4.86 -26.39
CA GLY A 232 21.71 4.85 -27.84
C GLY A 232 22.25 3.50 -28.32
N ASP A 233 22.13 3.12 -29.59
CA ASP A 233 22.38 3.96 -30.77
C ASP A 233 23.55 4.97 -30.59
N ALA A 234 24.41 4.74 -29.59
CA ALA A 234 25.80 5.12 -29.72
C ALA A 234 26.43 3.98 -30.52
N THR A 235 26.28 4.04 -31.85
CA THR A 235 27.29 3.50 -32.74
C THR A 235 28.60 4.15 -32.33
N ALA A 236 29.35 3.49 -31.45
CA ALA A 236 30.76 3.72 -31.34
C ALA A 236 31.34 3.22 -32.67
N THR A 237 31.36 4.11 -33.67
CA THR A 237 32.00 3.86 -34.94
C THR A 237 33.50 3.88 -34.67
N PHE A 238 34.05 2.74 -34.28
CA PHE A 238 35.49 2.53 -34.37
C PHE A 238 35.83 2.40 -35.86
N PRO A 239 36.76 3.21 -36.42
CA PRO A 239 37.15 3.06 -37.81
C PRO A 239 37.87 1.70 -37.98
N GLY A 240 37.22 0.74 -38.64
CA GLY A 240 37.89 -0.48 -39.14
C GLY A 240 37.28 -1.84 -38.78
N GLU A 241 36.22 -1.93 -37.96
CA GLU A 241 35.58 -3.23 -37.68
C GLU A 241 34.31 -3.46 -38.53
N PRO A 242 34.10 -4.68 -39.08
CA PRO A 242 32.90 -4.99 -39.84
C PRO A 242 31.68 -4.86 -38.94
N THR A 243 30.73 -4.03 -39.36
CA THR A 243 29.45 -3.78 -38.72
C THR A 243 28.68 -5.09 -38.59
N ARG A 244 28.86 -5.81 -37.48
CA ARG A 244 27.87 -6.79 -37.03
C ARG A 244 26.66 -5.98 -36.61
N SER A 245 25.67 -5.89 -37.49
CA SER A 245 24.32 -5.49 -37.13
C SER A 245 23.82 -6.45 -36.06
N LEU A 246 24.02 -6.10 -34.79
CA LEU A 246 23.21 -6.64 -33.71
C LEU A 246 21.77 -6.35 -34.12
N SER A 247 20.99 -7.41 -34.33
CA SER A 247 19.56 -7.30 -34.61
C SER A 247 18.94 -6.31 -33.61
N PRO A 248 18.02 -5.44 -34.04
CA PRO A 248 17.43 -4.44 -33.15
C PRO A 248 16.80 -5.15 -31.96
N GLN A 249 17.49 -5.08 -30.82
CA GLN A 249 17.06 -5.71 -29.58
C GLN A 249 15.72 -5.08 -29.26
N ARG A 250 14.65 -5.89 -29.31
CA ARG A 250 13.25 -5.43 -29.20
C ARG A 250 13.08 -4.59 -27.94
N SER A 251 13.15 -3.27 -28.08
CA SER A 251 13.07 -2.27 -27.01
C SER A 251 11.62 -1.99 -26.60
N GLY A 252 10.80 -3.04 -26.54
CA GLY A 252 9.40 -2.99 -26.16
C GLY A 252 9.13 -3.82 -24.89
N PRO A 253 7.96 -3.64 -24.25
CA PRO A 253 7.61 -4.41 -23.07
C PRO A 253 7.59 -5.91 -23.37
N LEU A 254 8.20 -6.71 -22.50
CA LEU A 254 8.28 -8.16 -22.66
C LEU A 254 6.88 -8.80 -22.52
N PRO A 255 6.63 -9.95 -23.19
CA PRO A 255 5.40 -10.71 -22.98
C PRO A 255 5.33 -11.20 -21.53
N LEU A 256 4.12 -11.29 -20.96
CA LEU A 256 3.90 -11.67 -19.55
C LEU A 256 4.63 -12.95 -19.16
N ARG A 257 4.61 -13.96 -20.03
CA ARG A 257 5.24 -15.26 -19.76
C ARG A 257 6.75 -15.16 -19.56
N ALA A 258 7.43 -14.23 -20.24
CA ALA A 258 8.86 -14.00 -20.07
C ALA A 258 9.20 -13.23 -18.78
N LEU A 259 8.23 -12.53 -18.20
CA LEU A 259 8.38 -11.78 -16.95
C LEU A 259 8.10 -12.62 -15.70
N LEU A 260 7.52 -13.82 -15.85
CA LEU A 260 7.27 -14.76 -14.74
C LEU A 260 8.55 -15.51 -14.33
N THR A 261 9.61 -14.75 -14.07
CA THR A 261 10.86 -15.28 -13.54
C THR A 261 10.73 -15.56 -12.05
N PHE A 262 11.61 -16.39 -11.50
CA PHE A 262 11.65 -16.65 -10.06
C PHE A 262 11.77 -15.36 -9.25
N ARG A 263 12.61 -14.40 -9.69
CA ARG A 263 12.81 -13.09 -9.03
C ARG A 263 11.50 -12.29 -8.91
N VAL A 264 10.69 -12.28 -9.98
CA VAL A 264 9.38 -11.60 -9.99
C VAL A 264 8.38 -12.35 -9.12
N LEU A 265 8.27 -13.67 -9.28
CA LEU A 265 7.31 -14.49 -8.55
C LEU A 265 7.55 -14.45 -7.02
N ILE A 266 8.80 -14.54 -6.57
CA ILE A 266 9.12 -14.50 -5.14
C ILE A 266 8.87 -13.11 -4.55
N SER A 267 9.11 -12.04 -5.32
CA SER A 267 8.81 -10.66 -4.91
C SER A 267 7.31 -10.43 -4.78
N ILE A 268 6.52 -10.94 -5.75
CA ILE A 268 5.06 -10.87 -5.71
C ILE A 268 4.50 -11.68 -4.54
N ALA A 269 4.98 -12.90 -4.32
CA ALA A 269 4.52 -13.75 -3.22
C ALA A 269 4.75 -13.08 -1.86
N ASN A 270 5.93 -12.48 -1.66
CA ASN A 270 6.26 -11.73 -0.46
C ASN A 270 5.42 -10.45 -0.31
N TYR A 271 5.15 -9.73 -1.40
CA TYR A 271 4.27 -8.55 -1.37
C TYR A 271 2.83 -8.94 -0.98
N VAL A 272 2.32 -10.06 -1.50
CA VAL A 272 1.01 -10.61 -1.11
C VAL A 272 1.00 -10.99 0.36
N GLY A 273 2.06 -11.64 0.86
CA GLY A 273 2.19 -12.00 2.27
C GLY A 273 2.09 -10.78 3.20
N VAL A 274 2.91 -9.76 2.99
CA VAL A 274 2.87 -8.54 3.82
C VAL A 274 1.54 -7.79 3.67
N ALA A 275 1.00 -7.69 2.45
CA ALA A 275 -0.27 -6.99 2.21
C ALA A 275 -1.46 -7.69 2.89
N PHE A 276 -1.47 -9.02 2.86
CA PHE A 276 -2.50 -9.82 3.52
C PHE A 276 -2.43 -9.68 5.05
N LEU A 277 -1.23 -9.78 5.63
CA LEU A 277 -1.04 -9.61 7.08
C LEU A 277 -1.48 -8.21 7.54
N TYR A 278 -1.10 -7.17 6.79
CA TYR A 278 -1.49 -5.79 7.06
C TYR A 278 -3.01 -5.59 7.00
N ILE A 279 -3.66 -6.02 5.91
CA ILE A 279 -5.11 -5.78 5.74
C ILE A 279 -5.92 -6.55 6.79
N THR A 280 -5.47 -7.75 7.17
CA THR A 280 -6.08 -8.51 8.26
C THR A 280 -5.89 -7.82 9.60
N LEU A 281 -4.70 -7.30 9.91
CA LEU A 281 -4.47 -6.52 11.13
C LEU A 281 -5.36 -5.28 11.18
N SER A 282 -5.44 -4.54 10.06
CA SER A 282 -6.26 -3.34 9.93
C SER A 282 -7.76 -3.62 10.14
N ALA A 283 -8.24 -4.81 9.77
CA ALA A 283 -9.63 -5.22 9.98
C ALA A 283 -9.89 -5.73 11.41
N LEU A 284 -8.95 -6.51 11.97
CA LEU A 284 -9.13 -7.14 13.28
C LEU A 284 -8.91 -6.19 14.45
N LEU A 285 -8.00 -5.23 14.35
CA LEU A 285 -7.70 -4.31 15.43
C LEU A 285 -8.94 -3.51 15.92
N PRO A 286 -9.69 -2.77 15.06
CA PRO A 286 -10.90 -2.08 15.50
C PRO A 286 -11.97 -3.03 16.02
N LEU A 287 -12.14 -4.19 15.37
CA LEU A 287 -13.12 -5.21 15.78
C LEU A 287 -12.82 -5.70 17.20
N PHE A 288 -11.56 -6.03 17.49
CA PHE A 288 -11.10 -6.47 18.80
C PHE A 288 -11.29 -5.39 19.88
N LEU A 289 -10.97 -4.13 19.55
CA LEU A 289 -11.13 -3.02 20.49
C LEU A 289 -12.59 -2.73 20.82
N ALA A 290 -13.51 -2.84 19.84
CA ALA A 290 -14.95 -2.57 20.03
C ALA A 290 -15.68 -3.66 20.83
N MET A 291 -15.25 -4.90 20.67
CA MET A 291 -15.97 -6.06 21.14
C MET A 291 -15.99 -6.18 22.68
N PRO A 292 -17.11 -6.62 23.28
CA PRO A 292 -17.23 -6.79 24.73
C PRO A 292 -16.16 -7.71 25.34
N ILE A 293 -15.74 -7.38 26.55
CA ILE A 293 -14.75 -8.12 27.35
C ILE A 293 -15.12 -9.62 27.52
N PRO A 294 -16.38 -10.01 27.82
CA PRO A 294 -16.72 -11.41 28.04
C PRO A 294 -16.42 -12.33 26.86
N ILE A 295 -16.57 -11.82 25.63
CA ILE A 295 -16.35 -12.59 24.40
C ILE A 295 -14.92 -12.47 23.84
N GLY A 296 -14.04 -11.71 24.51
CA GLY A 296 -12.62 -11.66 24.19
C GLY A 296 -12.09 -10.34 23.60
N GLY A 297 -12.90 -9.28 23.58
CA GLY A 297 -12.45 -7.94 23.19
C GLY A 297 -12.06 -7.05 24.36
N VAL A 298 -11.92 -5.75 24.08
CA VAL A 298 -11.57 -4.72 25.10
C VAL A 298 -12.79 -3.87 25.51
N GLY A 299 -13.84 -3.80 24.68
CA GLY A 299 -15.08 -3.08 24.97
C GLY A 299 -14.93 -1.56 24.96
N LEU A 300 -14.05 -1.01 24.13
CA LEU A 300 -13.83 0.43 24.02
C LEU A 300 -14.99 1.11 23.25
N PRO A 301 -15.38 2.32 23.65
CA PRO A 301 -16.36 3.12 22.91
C PRO A 301 -15.77 3.57 21.55
N PRO A 302 -16.59 3.76 20.50
CA PRO A 302 -16.15 4.13 19.15
C PRO A 302 -15.20 5.34 19.09
N ALA A 303 -15.47 6.37 19.91
CA ALA A 303 -14.62 7.56 19.96
C ALA A 303 -13.17 7.27 20.40
N LYS A 304 -12.98 6.35 21.36
CA LYS A 304 -11.63 5.95 21.80
C LYS A 304 -10.93 5.10 20.74
N ILE A 305 -11.67 4.24 20.04
CA ILE A 305 -11.12 3.45 18.92
C ILE A 305 -10.62 4.38 17.82
N GLY A 306 -11.43 5.37 17.43
CA GLY A 306 -11.04 6.38 16.45
C GLY A 306 -9.76 7.13 16.85
N LEU A 307 -9.62 7.50 18.13
CA LEU A 307 -8.41 8.14 18.64
C LEU A 307 -7.19 7.21 18.57
N VAL A 308 -7.33 5.94 18.97
CA VAL A 308 -6.26 4.94 18.92
C VAL A 308 -5.78 4.72 17.48
N LEU A 309 -6.70 4.55 16.52
CA LEU A 309 -6.35 4.34 15.11
C LEU A 309 -5.73 5.61 14.47
N SER A 310 -6.24 6.79 14.81
CA SER A 310 -5.67 8.05 14.29
C SER A 310 -4.26 8.30 14.85
N ALA A 311 -4.07 8.04 16.15
CA ALA A 311 -2.76 8.12 16.79
C ALA A 311 -1.78 7.08 16.22
N TYR A 312 -2.25 5.88 15.92
CA TYR A 312 -1.47 4.86 15.22
C TYR A 312 -0.96 5.37 13.87
N SER A 313 -1.85 5.79 12.96
CA SER A 313 -1.44 6.26 11.64
C SER A 313 -0.49 7.45 11.69
N ALA A 314 -0.72 8.40 12.60
CA ALA A 314 0.17 9.55 12.79
C ALA A 314 1.56 9.14 13.33
N ALA A 315 1.60 8.25 14.32
CA ALA A 315 2.84 7.75 14.89
C ALA A 315 3.62 6.90 13.88
N THR A 316 2.93 6.05 13.11
CA THR A 316 3.55 5.26 12.05
C THR A 316 4.11 6.16 10.95
N ALA A 317 3.36 7.15 10.46
CA ALA A 317 3.87 8.10 9.48
C ALA A 317 5.16 8.80 9.96
N LEU A 318 5.18 9.26 11.21
CA LEU A 318 6.37 9.88 11.82
C LEU A 318 7.53 8.88 11.95
N PHE A 319 7.25 7.65 12.36
CA PHE A 319 8.24 6.59 12.44
C PHE A 319 8.84 6.26 11.07
N GLN A 320 8.01 6.14 10.02
CA GLN A 320 8.47 5.87 8.66
C GLN A 320 9.37 7.00 8.14
N ILE A 321 9.00 8.27 8.35
CA ILE A 321 9.81 9.44 7.96
C ILE A 321 11.19 9.39 8.63
N CYS A 322 11.23 9.10 9.93
CA CYS A 322 12.45 9.18 10.71
C CYS A 322 13.34 7.95 10.57
N PHE A 323 12.78 6.75 10.44
CA PHE A 323 13.52 5.50 10.63
C PHE A 323 13.55 4.60 9.40
N CYS A 324 12.57 4.63 8.49
CA CYS A 324 12.47 3.63 7.42
C CYS A 324 13.72 3.58 6.52
N ALA A 325 14.13 4.71 5.94
CA ALA A 325 15.33 4.79 5.12
C ALA A 325 16.60 4.42 5.91
N ARG A 326 16.70 4.84 7.19
CA ARG A 326 17.84 4.55 8.06
C ARG A 326 17.96 3.07 8.39
N LEU A 327 16.83 2.41 8.66
CA LEU A 327 16.77 0.97 8.93
C LEU A 327 17.19 0.18 7.70
N ILE A 328 16.66 0.54 6.51
CA ILE A 328 17.01 -0.11 5.25
C ILE A 328 18.50 0.06 4.94
N GLN A 329 19.04 1.28 5.05
CA GLN A 329 20.46 1.53 4.78
C GLN A 329 21.39 0.84 5.78
N ARG A 330 20.97 0.69 7.05
CA ARG A 330 21.82 0.11 8.11
C ARG A 330 21.77 -1.41 8.15
N PHE A 331 20.59 -2.02 7.97
CA PHE A 331 20.40 -3.46 8.14
C PHE A 331 20.22 -4.20 6.81
N GLY A 332 20.00 -3.49 5.71
CA GLY A 332 19.67 -4.06 4.40
C GLY A 332 18.18 -4.36 4.25
N ALA A 333 17.69 -4.33 3.01
CA ALA A 333 16.27 -4.48 2.69
C ALA A 333 15.71 -5.83 3.16
N THR A 334 16.44 -6.93 2.98
CA THR A 334 16.00 -8.29 3.34
C THR A 334 15.79 -8.44 4.84
N ARG A 335 16.73 -7.95 5.66
CA ARG A 335 16.61 -8.05 7.12
C ARG A 335 15.50 -7.16 7.66
N VAL A 336 15.30 -5.97 7.09
CA VAL A 336 14.16 -5.11 7.43
C VAL A 336 12.86 -5.78 7.06
N PHE A 337 12.77 -6.40 5.89
CA PHE A 337 11.58 -7.14 5.46
C PHE A 337 11.26 -8.32 6.39
N ILE A 338 12.24 -9.19 6.66
CA ILE A 338 12.08 -10.34 7.56
C ILE A 338 11.74 -9.87 8.99
N GLY A 339 12.42 -8.84 9.48
CA GLY A 339 12.15 -8.22 10.77
C GLY A 339 10.72 -7.68 10.88
N GLY A 340 10.24 -6.98 9.84
CA GLY A 340 8.88 -6.47 9.76
C GLY A 340 7.83 -7.58 9.73
N ILE A 341 7.99 -8.63 8.93
CA ILE A 341 7.07 -9.78 8.97
C ILE A 341 7.14 -10.50 10.33
N SER A 342 8.31 -10.58 10.96
CA SER A 342 8.45 -11.25 12.25
C SER A 342 7.62 -10.57 13.34
N THR A 343 7.37 -9.26 13.23
CA THR A 343 6.52 -8.55 14.19
C THR A 343 5.05 -8.98 14.10
N SER A 344 4.55 -9.45 12.95
CA SER A 344 3.16 -9.89 12.82
C SER A 344 2.86 -11.11 13.68
N VAL A 345 3.83 -12.02 13.85
CA VAL A 345 3.72 -13.16 14.77
C VAL A 345 3.50 -12.67 16.20
N LEU A 346 4.28 -11.69 16.64
CA LEU A 346 4.17 -11.09 17.97
C LEU A 346 2.84 -10.35 18.13
N VAL A 347 2.45 -9.55 17.13
CA VAL A 347 1.17 -8.82 17.13
C VAL A 347 0.00 -9.78 17.33
N PHE A 348 -0.10 -10.85 16.53
CA PHE A 348 -1.19 -11.82 16.65
C PHE A 348 -1.15 -12.61 17.96
N ALA A 349 0.03 -12.88 18.51
CA ALA A 349 0.17 -13.51 19.83
C ALA A 349 -0.25 -12.60 21.00
N LEU A 350 -0.11 -11.28 20.85
CA LEU A 350 -0.51 -10.32 21.88
C LEU A 350 -2.02 -10.16 22.04
N PHE A 351 -2.82 -10.42 21.00
CA PHE A 351 -4.29 -10.33 21.09
C PHE A 351 -4.90 -11.25 22.16
N PRO A 352 -4.60 -12.57 22.19
CA PRO A 352 -5.04 -13.44 23.28
C PRO A 352 -4.57 -12.99 24.65
N VAL A 353 -3.31 -12.50 24.77
CA VAL A 353 -2.76 -12.00 26.04
C VAL A 353 -3.55 -10.80 26.55
N MET A 354 -3.83 -9.83 25.68
CA MET A 354 -4.68 -8.67 25.99
C MET A 354 -6.08 -9.10 26.42
N SER A 355 -6.70 -10.03 25.70
CA SER A 355 -8.04 -10.55 26.02
C SER A 355 -8.08 -11.22 27.40
N VAL A 356 -7.07 -12.05 27.73
CA VAL A 356 -7.00 -12.73 29.03
C VAL A 356 -6.86 -11.73 30.18
N ILE A 357 -6.00 -10.72 30.03
CA ILE A 357 -5.82 -9.68 31.05
C ILE A 357 -7.10 -8.84 31.18
N ALA A 358 -7.70 -8.43 30.06
CA ALA A 358 -8.93 -7.66 30.05
C ALA A 358 -10.10 -8.42 30.71
N LYS A 359 -10.20 -9.74 30.53
CA LYS A 359 -11.21 -10.59 31.19
C LYS A 359 -11.02 -10.68 32.71
N ARG A 360 -9.79 -10.65 33.20
CA ARG A 360 -9.48 -10.79 34.65
C ARG A 360 -9.61 -9.47 35.39
N ASP A 361 -8.99 -8.42 34.87
CA ASP A 361 -8.76 -7.17 35.59
C ASP A 361 -9.46 -5.96 34.93
N GLY A 362 -10.16 -6.17 33.81
CA GLY A 362 -10.70 -5.09 32.99
C GLY A 362 -9.62 -4.35 32.19
N VAL A 363 -9.97 -3.15 31.70
CA VAL A 363 -9.04 -2.33 30.90
C VAL A 363 -8.07 -1.58 31.82
N THR A 364 -7.00 -2.26 32.22
CA THR A 364 -5.93 -1.71 33.07
C THR A 364 -4.88 -0.93 32.25
N PRO A 365 -3.98 -0.16 32.90
CA PRO A 365 -2.84 0.46 32.21
C PRO A 365 -1.97 -0.55 31.46
N VAL A 366 -1.90 -1.81 31.92
CA VAL A 366 -1.19 -2.89 31.22
C VAL A 366 -1.81 -3.16 29.86
N VAL A 367 -3.14 -3.19 29.74
CA VAL A 367 -3.83 -3.36 28.45
C VAL A 367 -3.50 -2.20 27.51
N TRP A 368 -3.44 -0.96 28.01
CA TRP A 368 -3.03 0.19 27.20
C TRP A 368 -1.58 0.11 26.72
N VAL A 369 -0.66 -0.37 27.56
CA VAL A 369 0.73 -0.64 27.14
C VAL A 369 0.77 -1.72 26.07
N LEU A 370 0.00 -2.79 26.19
CA LEU A 370 -0.07 -3.84 25.18
C LEU A 370 -0.67 -3.34 23.85
N ILE A 371 -1.69 -2.49 23.89
CA ILE A 371 -2.21 -1.81 22.70
C ILE A 371 -1.09 -0.99 22.06
N ALA A 372 -0.39 -0.15 22.82
CA ALA A 372 0.73 0.64 22.30
C ALA A 372 1.85 -0.24 21.71
N CYS A 373 2.15 -1.39 22.31
CA CYS A 373 3.09 -2.37 21.77
C CYS A 373 2.62 -2.95 20.44
N VAL A 374 1.34 -3.34 20.32
CA VAL A 374 0.76 -3.82 19.05
C VAL A 374 0.87 -2.77 17.96
N LEU A 375 0.56 -1.51 18.28
CA LEU A 375 0.70 -0.39 17.35
C LEU A 375 2.16 -0.18 16.93
N GLY A 376 3.12 -0.18 17.86
CA GLY A 376 4.54 -0.03 17.55
C GLY A 376 5.08 -1.17 16.68
N LEU A 377 4.65 -2.40 16.95
CA LEU A 377 4.99 -3.56 16.12
C LEU A 377 4.32 -3.52 14.74
N GLY A 378 3.10 -2.97 14.65
CA GLY A 378 2.43 -2.68 13.38
C GLY A 378 3.20 -1.68 12.52
N ALA A 379 3.73 -0.62 13.13
CA ALA A 379 4.57 0.35 12.42
C ALA A 379 5.85 -0.30 11.83
N LEU A 380 6.42 -1.31 12.52
CA LEU A 380 7.53 -2.08 11.99
C LEU A 380 7.12 -2.99 10.83
N LEU A 381 5.93 -3.59 10.87
CA LEU A 381 5.37 -4.35 9.75
C LEU A 381 5.26 -3.45 8.50
N ASP A 382 4.86 -2.19 8.65
CA ASP A 382 4.70 -1.26 7.53
C ASP A 382 6.02 -0.94 6.82
N THR A 383 7.17 -1.02 7.52
CA THR A 383 8.49 -0.88 6.88
C THR A 383 8.78 -1.99 5.86
N ALA A 384 8.15 -3.16 6.00
CA ALA A 384 8.32 -4.27 5.05
C ALA A 384 7.76 -3.93 3.65
N PHE A 385 6.79 -3.00 3.55
CA PHE A 385 6.32 -2.52 2.24
C PHE A 385 7.41 -1.76 1.48
N ALA A 386 8.12 -0.85 2.15
CA ALA A 386 9.24 -0.13 1.53
C ALA A 386 10.33 -1.09 1.05
N ALA A 387 10.63 -2.12 1.86
CA ALA A 387 11.59 -3.15 1.52
C ALA A 387 11.19 -3.95 0.27
N ILE A 388 9.97 -4.50 0.24
CA ILE A 388 9.52 -5.36 -0.87
C ILE A 388 9.35 -4.60 -2.19
N PHE A 389 9.00 -3.31 -2.14
CA PHE A 389 8.89 -2.51 -3.36
C PHE A 389 10.23 -2.27 -4.04
N MET A 390 11.34 -2.23 -3.30
CA MET A 390 12.67 -2.18 -3.91
C MET A 390 12.97 -3.47 -4.69
N PHE A 391 12.70 -4.64 -4.11
CA PHE A 391 12.86 -5.94 -4.80
C PHE A 391 12.00 -6.02 -6.05
N LEU A 392 10.73 -5.59 -5.96
CA LEU A 392 9.82 -5.62 -7.10
C LEU A 392 10.28 -4.72 -8.24
N THR A 393 10.88 -3.57 -7.90
CA THR A 393 11.39 -2.59 -8.87
C THR A 393 12.60 -3.11 -9.64
N VAL A 394 13.49 -3.86 -8.98
CA VAL A 394 14.68 -4.47 -9.62
C VAL A 394 14.44 -5.86 -10.18
N ALA A 395 13.28 -6.48 -9.91
CA ALA A 395 12.95 -7.79 -10.45
C ALA A 395 12.62 -7.74 -11.95
N ALA A 396 12.34 -6.55 -12.50
CA ALA A 396 11.90 -6.33 -13.87
C ALA A 396 12.80 -5.34 -14.62
N PRO A 397 13.02 -5.54 -15.93
CA PRO A 397 13.62 -4.51 -16.79
C PRO A 397 12.79 -3.23 -16.79
N ALA A 398 13.47 -2.08 -16.93
CA ALA A 398 12.85 -0.75 -16.93
C ALA A 398 11.67 -0.64 -17.92
N SER A 399 11.79 -1.25 -19.11
CA SER A 399 10.76 -1.28 -20.16
C SER A 399 9.47 -2.04 -19.79
N SER A 400 9.50 -2.84 -18.73
CA SER A 400 8.40 -3.72 -18.30
C SER A 400 8.04 -3.58 -16.82
N ARG A 401 8.56 -2.54 -16.14
CA ARG A 401 8.29 -2.27 -14.72
C ARG A 401 6.80 -2.07 -14.43
N GLY A 402 6.08 -1.35 -15.29
CA GLY A 402 4.62 -1.18 -15.19
C GLY A 402 3.90 -2.52 -15.25
N THR A 403 4.28 -3.39 -16.16
CA THR A 403 3.68 -4.71 -16.30
C THR A 403 3.87 -5.56 -15.05
N VAL A 404 5.08 -5.58 -14.47
CA VAL A 404 5.37 -6.35 -13.24
C VAL A 404 4.69 -5.73 -12.02
N ASN A 405 4.73 -4.41 -11.85
CA ASN A 405 4.02 -3.73 -10.77
C ASN A 405 2.51 -3.91 -10.87
N GLY A 406 1.95 -3.88 -12.08
CA GLY A 406 0.54 -4.15 -12.34
C GLY A 406 0.15 -5.59 -11.99
N LEU A 407 0.97 -6.57 -12.37
CA LEU A 407 0.74 -7.98 -12.01
C LEU A 407 0.77 -8.16 -10.49
N ALA A 408 1.79 -7.61 -9.84
CA ALA A 408 1.95 -7.65 -8.39
C ALA A 408 0.74 -7.02 -7.68
N GLN A 409 0.32 -5.84 -8.15
CA GLN A 409 -0.82 -5.12 -7.59
C GLN A 409 -2.13 -5.87 -7.83
N THR A 410 -2.36 -6.50 -8.99
CA THR A 410 -3.55 -7.33 -9.22
C THR A 410 -3.70 -8.44 -8.18
N VAL A 411 -2.63 -9.19 -7.90
CA VAL A 411 -2.68 -10.28 -6.91
C VAL A 411 -2.87 -9.72 -5.50
N VAL A 412 -2.23 -8.59 -5.18
CA VAL A 412 -2.39 -7.93 -3.89
C VAL A 412 -3.80 -7.36 -3.69
N SER A 413 -4.39 -6.70 -4.68
CA SER A 413 -5.74 -6.17 -4.60
C SER A 413 -6.77 -7.30 -4.45
N ALA A 414 -6.58 -8.42 -5.13
CA ALA A 414 -7.38 -9.63 -4.88
C ALA A 414 -7.24 -10.10 -3.43
N ALA A 415 -6.02 -10.19 -2.89
CA ALA A 415 -5.80 -10.55 -1.49
C ALA A 415 -6.45 -9.55 -0.51
N LYS A 416 -6.39 -8.24 -0.80
CA LYS A 416 -7.02 -7.18 0.00
C LYS A 416 -8.54 -7.23 -0.04
N ALA A 417 -9.14 -7.63 -1.17
CA ALA A 417 -10.59 -7.77 -1.29
C ALA A 417 -11.15 -8.86 -0.35
N PHE A 418 -10.44 -9.98 -0.21
CA PHE A 418 -10.89 -11.13 0.58
C PHE A 418 -10.33 -11.15 2.01
N GLY A 419 -9.19 -10.52 2.27
CA GLY A 419 -8.47 -10.57 3.54
C GLY A 419 -9.30 -10.18 4.76
N PRO A 420 -10.00 -9.02 4.77
CA PRO A 420 -10.87 -8.62 5.87
C PRO A 420 -12.00 -9.63 6.12
N ALA A 421 -12.70 -10.06 5.07
CA ALA A 421 -13.81 -11.00 5.19
C ALA A 421 -13.36 -12.35 5.76
N LEU A 422 -12.20 -12.85 5.31
CA LEU A 422 -11.61 -14.07 5.87
C LEU A 422 -11.28 -13.88 7.35
N ALA A 423 -10.62 -12.77 7.72
CA ALA A 423 -10.20 -12.51 9.09
C ALA A 423 -11.39 -12.36 10.05
N THR A 424 -12.41 -11.58 9.67
CA THR A 424 -13.61 -11.38 10.50
C THR A 424 -14.46 -12.64 10.59
N SER A 425 -14.58 -13.42 9.52
CA SER A 425 -15.29 -14.70 9.54
C SER A 425 -14.57 -15.74 10.39
N LEU A 426 -13.24 -15.85 10.26
CA LEU A 426 -12.42 -16.72 11.11
C LEU A 426 -12.54 -16.31 12.58
N PHE A 427 -12.58 -15.01 12.86
CA PHE A 427 -12.83 -14.48 14.19
C PHE A 427 -14.20 -14.93 14.72
N SER A 428 -15.29 -14.68 13.99
CA SER A 428 -16.65 -15.06 14.39
C SER A 428 -16.76 -16.57 14.65
N LEU A 429 -16.25 -17.38 13.72
CA LEU A 429 -16.24 -18.84 13.85
C LEU A 429 -15.42 -19.32 15.06
N SER A 430 -14.32 -18.64 15.37
CA SER A 430 -13.49 -18.98 16.54
C SER A 430 -14.27 -18.78 17.83
N VAL A 431 -15.00 -17.66 17.95
CA VAL A 431 -15.80 -17.32 19.13
C VAL A 431 -17.06 -18.19 19.23
N GLU A 432 -17.83 -18.32 18.15
CA GLU A 432 -19.09 -19.09 18.12
C GLU A 432 -18.89 -20.57 18.45
N LYS A 433 -17.87 -21.20 17.84
CA LYS A 433 -17.55 -22.61 18.07
C LYS A 433 -16.59 -22.83 19.23
N ASN A 434 -16.19 -21.76 19.92
CA ASN A 434 -15.24 -21.78 21.03
C ASN A 434 -13.93 -22.54 20.69
N LEU A 435 -13.44 -22.37 19.46
CA LEU A 435 -12.23 -23.05 18.98
C LEU A 435 -11.01 -22.41 19.65
N LEU A 436 -10.19 -23.23 20.32
CA LEU A 436 -9.04 -22.77 21.12
C LEU A 436 -9.44 -21.65 22.10
N ASN A 437 -10.54 -21.81 22.84
CA ASN A 437 -11.07 -20.80 23.76
C ASN A 437 -11.46 -19.46 23.10
N GLY A 438 -11.84 -19.50 21.82
CA GLY A 438 -12.15 -18.30 21.02
C GLY A 438 -10.94 -17.69 20.31
N TYR A 439 -9.73 -18.25 20.47
CA TYR A 439 -8.48 -17.67 19.97
C TYR A 439 -7.94 -18.33 18.70
N ALA A 440 -8.67 -19.28 18.09
CA ALA A 440 -8.18 -20.02 16.92
C ALA A 440 -7.78 -19.13 15.73
N VAL A 441 -8.50 -18.03 15.49
CA VAL A 441 -8.15 -17.03 14.47
C VAL A 441 -6.71 -16.53 14.61
N TYR A 442 -6.26 -16.25 15.84
CA TYR A 442 -4.91 -15.74 16.07
C TYR A 442 -3.85 -16.82 15.83
N ALA A 443 -4.13 -18.07 16.19
CA ALA A 443 -3.25 -19.20 15.89
C ALA A 443 -3.10 -19.42 14.37
N ILE A 444 -4.20 -19.32 13.61
CA ILE A 444 -4.18 -19.42 12.15
C ILE A 444 -3.35 -18.27 11.54
N LEU A 445 -3.53 -17.03 12.02
CA LEU A 445 -2.79 -15.87 11.53
C LEU A 445 -1.30 -15.90 11.90
N ILE A 446 -0.95 -16.48 13.05
CA ILE A 446 0.44 -16.81 13.38
C ILE A 446 0.99 -17.82 12.38
N GLY A 447 0.23 -18.88 12.04
CA GLY A 447 0.62 -19.84 11.02
C GLY A 447 0.85 -19.19 9.65
N ILE A 448 -0.03 -18.29 9.21
CA ILE A 448 0.13 -17.52 7.97
C ILE A 448 1.34 -16.59 8.05
N SER A 449 1.60 -15.97 9.19
CA SER A 449 2.79 -15.14 9.42
C SER A 449 4.09 -15.95 9.32
N LEU A 450 4.13 -17.14 9.91
CA LEU A 450 5.26 -18.06 9.83
C LEU A 450 5.49 -18.53 8.39
N LEU A 451 4.42 -18.83 7.64
CA LEU A 451 4.53 -19.15 6.22
C LEU A 451 5.11 -17.98 5.42
N ALA A 452 4.63 -16.75 5.68
CA ALA A 452 5.16 -15.55 5.05
C ALA A 452 6.65 -15.34 5.37
N LEU A 453 7.11 -15.66 6.58
CA LEU A 453 8.52 -15.66 6.94
C LEU A 453 9.33 -16.71 6.18
N VAL A 454 8.81 -17.93 6.02
CA VAL A 454 9.47 -18.98 5.23
C VAL A 454 9.65 -18.54 3.77
N VAL A 455 8.63 -17.89 3.19
CA VAL A 455 8.70 -17.33 1.84
C VAL A 455 9.65 -16.11 1.78
N GLY A 456 9.67 -15.28 2.83
CA GLY A 456 10.57 -14.13 2.96
C GLY A 456 12.05 -14.50 3.05
N ASN A 457 12.37 -15.62 3.69
CA ASN A 457 13.74 -16.13 3.77
C ASN A 457 14.30 -16.62 2.43
N GLN A 458 13.47 -16.75 1.39
CA GLN A 458 13.93 -17.07 0.04
C GLN A 458 14.37 -15.82 -0.75
N LEU A 459 14.18 -14.62 -0.20
CA LEU A 459 14.74 -13.40 -0.79
C LEU A 459 16.27 -13.41 -0.66
N PRO A 460 17.00 -12.88 -1.64
CA PRO A 460 18.46 -12.77 -1.56
C PRO A 460 18.89 -11.86 -0.40
N ALA A 461 20.11 -12.04 0.12
CA ALA A 461 20.63 -11.25 1.23
C ALA A 461 20.76 -9.75 0.89
N GLU A 462 21.05 -9.45 -0.38
CA GLU A 462 21.11 -8.10 -0.94
C GLU A 462 20.11 -7.95 -2.08
N VAL A 463 19.66 -6.72 -2.32
CA VAL A 463 18.76 -6.42 -3.45
C VAL A 463 19.50 -6.71 -4.75
N TRP A 464 18.84 -7.41 -5.70
CA TRP A 464 19.46 -7.74 -6.99
C TRP A 464 20.03 -6.49 -7.67
N GLU A 465 21.23 -6.63 -8.23
CA GLU A 465 21.83 -5.58 -9.06
C GLU A 465 21.15 -5.49 -10.42
N GLU A 466 21.08 -4.28 -10.99
CA GLU A 466 20.52 -4.08 -12.33
C GLU A 466 21.38 -4.71 -13.43
N ALA A 467 22.65 -5.00 -13.17
CA ALA A 467 23.58 -5.61 -14.12
C ALA A 467 23.34 -7.12 -14.36
N ASP A 468 22.53 -7.76 -13.51
CA ASP A 468 22.15 -9.17 -13.65
C ASP A 468 20.99 -9.40 -14.65
N GLN A 469 20.48 -8.34 -15.29
CA GLN A 469 19.38 -8.37 -16.27
C GLN A 469 19.92 -8.20 -17.70
#